data_AF-A0A0M3T3C4-F1
#
_entry.id   AF-A0A0M3T3C4-F1
#
_cell.length_a   1.000
_cell.length_b   1.000
_cell.length_c   1.000
_cell.angle_alpha   90.00
_cell.angle_beta   90.00
_cell.angle_gamma   90.00
#
_symmetry.space_group_name_H-M   'P 1'
#
loop_
_entity.id
_entity.type
_entity.pdbx_description
1 polymer ?
#
loop_
_entity_poly.entity_id
_entity_poly.type
_entity_poly.pdbx_seq_one_letter_code
_entity_poly.pdbx_strand_id
1 'polypeptide(L)'
;MTLRLVNPTTSSDAAPFREAARPLDLNGARIALLANGKTHGEFLLANVAAALQAKYGIDDVRVWTKPHPSGPPTQQQMAEIKEFATVVISAIGDCGSCSSCSVFDGMNFERAGIPSAIVISKPFLPTAAAIARVNGAANFRVVAIGHPVTSKDEAALLADAATAAVEIEDILLNGHGTDSEEPVSDGIVPGRDDDAVDAILAEFREALNNDGTEILLSRIAPSELGLKLVTSGAACSDCVMPTAAIEAMLRSAFQARFGPGVELELTDDRI
;
A
#
# COMPACT_ATOMS: atom_id res chain seq x y z
N MET A 1 3.31 20.66 -32.42
CA MET A 1 3.46 19.68 -31.32
C MET A 1 2.08 19.50 -30.72
N THR A 2 1.50 18.31 -30.81
CA THR A 2 0.09 18.07 -30.45
C THR A 2 0.06 17.36 -29.11
N LEU A 3 -0.47 18.01 -28.08
CA LEU A 3 -0.65 17.43 -26.74
C LEU A 3 -1.99 16.68 -26.73
N ARG A 4 -1.98 15.38 -26.44
CA ARG A 4 -3.20 14.58 -26.30
C ARG A 4 -3.46 14.34 -24.82
N LEU A 5 -4.46 15.03 -24.28
CA LEU A 5 -5.00 14.74 -22.96
C LEU A 5 -5.72 13.39 -23.01
N VAL A 6 -5.25 12.43 -22.21
CA VAL A 6 -5.89 11.12 -22.08
C VAL A 6 -6.71 11.13 -20.80
N ASN A 7 -7.94 10.62 -20.85
CA ASN A 7 -8.76 10.45 -19.66
C ASN A 7 -8.09 9.38 -18.77
N PRO A 8 -7.65 9.71 -17.54
CA PRO A 8 -6.97 8.76 -16.65
C PRO A 8 -7.93 7.77 -15.96
N THR A 9 -9.24 7.88 -16.22
CA THR A 9 -10.26 7.02 -15.62
C THR A 9 -10.31 5.70 -16.38
N THR A 10 -9.99 4.60 -15.69
CA THR A 10 -10.17 3.23 -16.20
C THR A 10 -11.63 2.81 -16.03
N SER A 11 -12.28 2.37 -17.11
CA SER A 11 -13.53 1.62 -17.01
C SER A 11 -13.21 0.23 -16.47
N SER A 12 -13.90 -0.18 -15.39
CA SER A 12 -13.69 -1.46 -14.73
C SER A 12 -14.35 -2.61 -15.50
N ASP A 13 -13.69 -3.05 -16.57
CA ASP A 13 -13.96 -4.35 -17.23
C ASP A 13 -12.87 -5.39 -16.86
N ALA A 14 -12.26 -5.25 -15.67
CA ALA A 14 -11.25 -6.20 -15.22
C ALA A 14 -11.91 -7.57 -14.98
N ALA A 15 -11.43 -8.60 -15.69
CA ALA A 15 -11.84 -9.97 -15.43
C ALA A 15 -11.61 -10.31 -13.94
N PRO A 16 -12.53 -11.08 -13.31
CA PRO A 16 -12.42 -11.40 -11.90
C PRO A 16 -11.07 -12.06 -11.62
N PHE A 17 -10.36 -11.54 -10.62
CA PHE A 17 -9.10 -12.11 -10.18
C PHE A 17 -9.36 -13.51 -9.60
N ARG A 18 -8.52 -14.47 -10.00
CA ARG A 18 -8.53 -15.81 -9.45
C ARG A 18 -7.13 -16.13 -8.95
N GLU A 19 -7.07 -16.57 -7.71
CA GLU A 19 -5.85 -17.05 -7.09
C GLU A 19 -5.40 -18.39 -7.70
N ALA A 20 -4.10 -18.59 -7.73
CA ALA A 20 -3.51 -19.89 -8.05
C ALA A 20 -3.80 -20.91 -6.94
N ALA A 21 -3.85 -22.20 -7.29
CA ALA A 21 -4.00 -23.26 -6.29
C ALA A 21 -2.81 -23.24 -5.31
N ARG A 22 -3.11 -23.23 -4.01
CA ARG A 22 -2.09 -23.26 -2.96
C ARG A 22 -1.57 -24.69 -2.76
N PRO A 23 -0.26 -24.89 -2.58
CA PRO A 23 0.25 -26.17 -2.13
C PRO A 23 -0.18 -26.43 -0.68
N LEU A 24 -0.23 -27.71 -0.28
CA LEU A 24 -0.62 -28.10 1.09
C LEU A 24 0.45 -27.72 2.12
N ASP A 25 1.70 -27.74 1.70
CA ASP A 25 2.87 -27.29 2.45
C ASP A 25 3.95 -26.80 1.48
N LEU A 26 5.12 -26.42 1.98
CA LEU A 26 6.26 -26.01 1.14
C LEU A 26 7.32 -27.12 0.98
N ASN A 27 7.08 -28.36 1.42
CA ASN A 27 8.04 -29.45 1.22
C ASN A 27 8.12 -29.80 -0.27
N GLY A 28 9.33 -29.92 -0.80
CA GLY A 28 9.58 -30.09 -2.23
C GLY A 28 9.32 -28.83 -3.07
N ALA A 29 9.08 -27.67 -2.45
CA ALA A 29 8.84 -26.44 -3.19
C ALA A 29 10.09 -25.95 -3.94
N ARG A 30 9.87 -25.33 -5.09
CA ARG A 30 10.87 -24.58 -5.86
C ARG A 30 10.51 -23.10 -5.76
N ILE A 31 11.28 -22.33 -5.00
CA ILE A 31 10.96 -20.92 -4.70
C ILE A 31 11.67 -20.01 -5.69
N ALA A 32 10.90 -19.21 -6.43
CA ALA A 32 11.45 -18.09 -7.19
C ALA A 32 11.43 -16.81 -6.36
N LEU A 33 12.58 -16.20 -6.17
CA LEU A 33 12.74 -14.88 -5.56
C LEU A 33 12.84 -13.84 -6.67
N LEU A 34 11.85 -12.94 -6.76
CA LEU A 34 11.85 -11.85 -7.71
C LEU A 34 12.33 -10.56 -7.04
N ALA A 35 13.59 -10.22 -7.27
CA ALA A 35 14.15 -8.96 -6.85
C ALA A 35 13.89 -7.85 -7.88
N ASN A 36 13.87 -6.61 -7.41
CA ASN A 36 13.63 -5.45 -8.27
C ASN A 36 14.82 -4.48 -8.36
N GLY A 37 16.00 -4.93 -7.89
CA GLY A 37 17.27 -4.19 -7.95
C GLY A 37 17.41 -3.07 -6.91
N LYS A 38 16.45 -2.90 -5.99
CA LYS A 38 16.54 -1.92 -4.91
C LYS A 38 17.46 -2.37 -3.79
N THR A 39 18.06 -1.40 -3.11
CA THR A 39 18.89 -1.62 -1.94
C THR A 39 18.17 -2.51 -0.92
N HIS A 40 18.88 -3.52 -0.41
CA HIS A 40 18.40 -4.51 0.57
C HIS A 40 17.28 -5.45 0.10
N GLY A 41 16.71 -5.30 -1.10
CA GLY A 41 15.64 -6.17 -1.60
C GLY A 41 16.07 -7.64 -1.73
N GLU A 42 17.21 -7.89 -2.37
CA GLU A 42 17.78 -9.25 -2.50
C GLU A 42 18.18 -9.84 -1.15
N PHE A 43 18.75 -9.02 -0.26
CA PHE A 43 19.12 -9.44 1.10
C PHE A 43 17.89 -9.89 1.89
N LEU A 44 16.81 -9.10 1.84
CA LEU A 44 15.55 -9.44 2.49
C LEU A 44 14.98 -10.77 1.93
N LEU A 45 14.93 -10.91 0.60
CA LEU A 45 14.43 -12.12 -0.05
C LEU A 45 15.24 -13.37 0.31
N ALA A 46 16.57 -13.27 0.33
CA ALA A 46 17.45 -14.36 0.70
C ALA A 46 17.21 -14.82 2.14
N ASN A 47 17.01 -13.89 3.08
CA ASN A 47 16.77 -14.23 4.48
C ASN A 47 15.36 -14.77 4.74
N VAL A 48 14.35 -14.29 4.00
CA VAL A 48 13.03 -14.92 3.99
C VAL A 48 13.12 -16.36 3.51
N ALA A 49 13.81 -16.61 2.39
CA ALA A 49 13.98 -17.97 1.86
C ALA A 49 14.72 -18.88 2.86
N ALA A 50 15.76 -18.37 3.51
CA ALA A 50 16.49 -19.10 4.55
C ALA A 50 15.58 -19.48 5.73
N ALA A 51 14.70 -18.57 6.16
CA ALA A 51 13.73 -18.86 7.22
C ALA A 51 12.73 -19.97 6.82
N LEU A 52 12.25 -19.96 5.56
CA LEU A 52 11.39 -21.02 5.04
C LEU A 52 12.14 -22.36 4.90
N GLN A 53 13.38 -22.34 4.42
CA GLN A 53 14.26 -23.52 4.32
C GLN A 53 14.59 -24.15 5.68
N ALA A 54 14.61 -23.36 6.75
CA ALA A 54 14.80 -23.90 8.10
C ALA A 54 13.60 -24.70 8.60
N LYS A 55 12.40 -24.46 8.04
CA LYS A 55 11.13 -25.11 8.43
C LYS A 55 10.71 -26.22 7.48
N TYR A 56 11.06 -26.11 6.20
CA TYR A 56 10.59 -26.97 5.12
C TYR A 56 11.74 -27.56 4.33
N GLY A 57 11.55 -28.78 3.81
CA GLY A 57 12.46 -29.38 2.84
C GLY A 57 12.28 -28.76 1.46
N ILE A 58 12.76 -27.53 1.25
CA ILE A 58 12.72 -26.83 -0.05
C ILE A 58 13.73 -27.47 -1.02
N ASP A 59 13.29 -27.78 -2.24
CA ASP A 59 14.12 -28.46 -3.25
C ASP A 59 15.13 -27.51 -3.91
N ASP A 60 14.69 -26.31 -4.29
CA ASP A 60 15.54 -25.34 -4.97
C ASP A 60 15.03 -23.90 -4.74
N VAL A 61 15.96 -22.94 -4.68
CA VAL A 61 15.67 -21.50 -4.54
C VAL A 61 16.50 -20.75 -5.58
N ARG A 62 15.85 -19.95 -6.42
CA ARG A 62 16.52 -19.16 -7.46
C ARG A 62 16.07 -17.71 -7.45
N VAL A 63 17.00 -16.82 -7.79
CA VAL A 63 16.76 -15.37 -7.82
C VAL A 63 16.70 -14.88 -9.25
N TRP A 64 15.68 -14.08 -9.55
CA TRP A 64 15.59 -13.26 -10.76
C TRP A 64 15.52 -11.80 -10.35
N THR A 65 16.31 -10.95 -11.01
CA THR A 65 16.29 -9.50 -10.77
C THR A 65 15.66 -8.81 -11.98
N LYS A 66 14.58 -8.05 -11.75
CA LYS A 66 13.93 -7.27 -12.81
C LYS A 66 14.89 -6.21 -13.36
N PRO A 67 14.78 -5.87 -14.66
CA PRO A 67 15.62 -4.83 -15.27
C PRO A 67 15.32 -3.42 -14.73
N HIS A 68 14.10 -3.20 -14.21
CA HIS A 68 13.69 -1.92 -13.64
C HIS A 68 12.73 -2.14 -12.46
N PRO A 69 12.87 -1.40 -11.34
CA PRO A 69 12.04 -1.60 -10.15
C PRO A 69 10.55 -1.36 -10.40
N SER A 70 10.25 -0.37 -11.25
CA SER A 70 8.89 0.02 -11.67
C SER A 70 8.52 -0.52 -13.07
N GLY A 71 9.09 -1.66 -13.45
CA GLY A 71 8.70 -2.41 -14.64
C GLY A 71 8.35 -3.86 -14.29
N PRO A 72 7.65 -4.58 -15.18
CA PRO A 72 7.41 -6.01 -15.01
C PRO A 72 8.71 -6.82 -15.23
N PRO A 73 8.78 -8.07 -14.76
CA PRO A 73 9.79 -9.02 -15.24
C PRO A 73 9.72 -9.15 -16.75
N THR A 74 10.84 -9.45 -17.39
CA THR A 74 10.83 -9.70 -18.85
C THR A 74 9.99 -10.92 -19.18
N GLN A 75 9.51 -11.03 -20.42
CA GLN A 75 8.77 -12.23 -20.84
C GLN A 75 9.59 -13.50 -20.69
N GLN A 76 10.90 -13.43 -20.91
CA GLN A 76 11.82 -14.53 -20.67
C GLN A 76 11.87 -14.91 -19.19
N GLN A 77 12.01 -13.93 -18.28
CA GLN A 77 12.01 -14.18 -16.84
C GLN A 77 10.67 -14.80 -16.39
N MET A 78 9.54 -14.30 -16.89
CA MET A 78 8.22 -14.89 -16.59
C MET A 78 8.12 -16.35 -17.06
N ALA A 79 8.64 -16.67 -18.24
CA ALA A 79 8.64 -18.03 -18.76
C ALA A 79 9.53 -18.97 -17.93
N GLU A 80 10.75 -18.54 -17.60
CA GLU A 80 11.69 -19.29 -16.77
C GLU A 80 11.13 -19.52 -15.35
N ILE A 81 10.57 -18.49 -14.72
CA ILE A 81 9.94 -18.60 -13.41
C ILE A 81 8.75 -19.56 -13.48
N LYS A 82 7.94 -19.52 -14.55
CA LYS A 82 6.79 -20.41 -14.70
C LYS A 82 7.18 -21.88 -14.85
N GLU A 83 8.28 -22.17 -15.53
CA GLU A 83 8.79 -23.54 -15.67
C GLU A 83 9.40 -24.06 -14.35
N PHE A 84 10.06 -23.17 -13.61
CA PHE A 84 10.80 -23.51 -12.42
C PHE A 84 9.97 -23.52 -11.13
N ALA A 85 9.16 -22.49 -10.89
CA ALA A 85 8.66 -22.19 -9.56
C ALA A 85 7.38 -22.95 -9.22
N THR A 86 7.27 -23.36 -7.96
CA THR A 86 5.99 -23.74 -7.35
C THR A 86 5.36 -22.56 -6.63
N VAL A 87 6.17 -21.61 -6.14
CA VAL A 87 5.75 -20.37 -5.48
C VAL A 87 6.71 -19.22 -5.81
N VAL A 88 6.22 -17.98 -5.78
CA VAL A 88 7.04 -16.77 -6.01
C VAL A 88 7.00 -15.85 -4.80
N ILE A 89 8.14 -15.28 -4.44
CA ILE A 89 8.25 -14.21 -3.43
C ILE A 89 8.91 -13.01 -4.11
N SER A 90 8.27 -11.83 -4.06
CA SER A 90 8.80 -10.61 -4.68
C SER A 90 9.06 -9.52 -3.65
N ALA A 91 10.16 -8.79 -3.83
CA ALA A 91 10.47 -7.60 -3.03
C ALA A 91 11.32 -6.58 -3.83
N ILE A 92 11.26 -5.28 -3.55
CA ILE A 92 10.40 -4.60 -2.55
C ILE A 92 9.63 -3.41 -3.13
N GLY A 93 8.36 -3.27 -2.75
CA GLY A 93 7.59 -2.05 -2.95
C GLY A 93 7.76 -1.07 -1.78
N ASP A 94 8.62 -0.07 -1.93
CA ASP A 94 8.91 0.96 -0.91
C ASP A 94 8.76 2.39 -1.44
N CYS A 95 8.03 2.55 -2.53
CA CYS A 95 7.77 3.81 -3.22
C CYS A 95 6.47 3.72 -4.02
N GLY A 96 5.88 4.85 -4.44
CA GLY A 96 4.60 4.85 -5.15
C GLY A 96 4.60 4.00 -6.42
N SER A 97 5.59 4.16 -7.30
CA SER A 97 5.63 3.45 -8.58
C SER A 97 5.97 1.96 -8.45
N CYS A 98 6.99 1.64 -7.64
CA CYS A 98 7.46 0.27 -7.44
C CYS A 98 6.47 -0.57 -6.62
N SER A 99 5.73 0.03 -5.69
CA SER A 99 4.69 -0.71 -4.94
C SER A 99 3.56 -1.14 -5.85
N SER A 100 3.07 -0.24 -6.71
CA SER A 100 2.08 -0.59 -7.73
C SER A 100 2.56 -1.71 -8.65
N CYS A 101 3.79 -1.61 -9.19
CA CYS A 101 4.37 -2.65 -10.03
C CYS A 101 4.55 -3.99 -9.30
N SER A 102 4.91 -3.97 -8.02
CA SER A 102 5.10 -5.21 -7.24
C SER A 102 3.75 -5.93 -7.02
N VAL A 103 2.66 -5.19 -6.81
CA VAL A 103 1.31 -5.78 -6.76
C VAL A 103 0.91 -6.38 -8.12
N PHE A 104 1.21 -5.69 -9.23
CA PHE A 104 1.00 -6.25 -10.57
C PHE A 104 1.80 -7.53 -10.80
N ASP A 105 3.06 -7.59 -10.36
CA ASP A 105 3.89 -8.79 -10.48
C ASP A 105 3.22 -9.98 -9.77
N GLY A 106 2.80 -9.81 -8.52
CA GLY A 106 2.08 -10.84 -7.78
C GLY A 106 0.80 -11.28 -8.46
N MET A 107 -0.08 -10.34 -8.84
CA MET A 107 -1.31 -10.67 -9.57
C MET A 107 -1.04 -11.41 -10.89
N ASN A 108 0.06 -11.09 -11.58
CA ASN A 108 0.43 -11.76 -12.83
C ASN A 108 0.94 -13.18 -12.60
N PHE A 109 1.66 -13.46 -11.51
CA PHE A 109 2.03 -14.82 -11.14
C PHE A 109 0.81 -15.65 -10.74
N GLU A 110 -0.11 -15.07 -9.97
CA GLU A 110 -1.36 -15.72 -9.59
C GLU A 110 -2.20 -16.09 -10.83
N ARG A 111 -2.35 -15.16 -11.78
CA ARG A 111 -3.00 -15.41 -13.08
C ARG A 111 -2.25 -16.45 -13.92
N ALA A 112 -0.94 -16.58 -13.75
CA ALA A 112 -0.14 -17.60 -14.40
C ALA A 112 -0.23 -18.98 -13.72
N GLY A 113 -0.97 -19.09 -12.60
CA GLY A 113 -1.16 -20.32 -11.84
C GLY A 113 -0.08 -20.58 -10.80
N ILE A 114 0.68 -19.56 -10.39
CA ILE A 114 1.75 -19.68 -9.40
C ILE A 114 1.41 -18.82 -8.18
N PRO A 115 1.24 -19.41 -6.98
CA PRO A 115 1.03 -18.65 -5.75
C PRO A 115 2.14 -17.64 -5.51
N SER A 116 1.77 -16.43 -5.10
CA SER A 116 2.73 -15.35 -4.91
C SER A 116 2.53 -14.57 -3.61
N ALA A 117 3.64 -14.14 -3.02
CA ALA A 117 3.65 -13.24 -1.88
C ALA A 117 4.56 -12.04 -2.18
N ILE A 118 4.08 -10.82 -1.91
CA ILE A 118 4.76 -9.57 -2.28
C ILE A 118 5.03 -8.75 -1.03
N VAL A 119 6.28 -8.32 -0.86
CA VAL A 119 6.68 -7.47 0.26
C VAL A 119 6.57 -6.00 -0.11
N ILE A 120 5.80 -5.26 0.70
CA ILE A 120 5.55 -3.82 0.59
C ILE A 120 5.91 -3.15 1.91
N SER A 121 6.53 -1.97 1.88
CA SER A 121 6.77 -1.19 3.09
C SER A 121 5.49 -0.44 3.51
N LYS A 122 5.24 -0.35 4.83
CA LYS A 122 3.98 0.10 5.44
C LYS A 122 3.32 1.36 4.85
N PRO A 123 4.04 2.46 4.52
CA PRO A 123 3.41 3.67 3.97
C PRO A 123 2.69 3.45 2.63
N PHE A 124 3.02 2.38 1.89
CA PHE A 124 2.46 2.11 0.56
C PHE A 124 1.38 1.03 0.55
N LEU A 125 0.92 0.57 1.73
CA LEU A 125 -0.22 -0.36 1.82
C LEU A 125 -1.50 0.20 1.20
N PRO A 126 -1.88 1.49 1.38
CA PRO A 126 -3.05 2.06 0.71
C PRO A 126 -2.93 2.02 -0.83
N THR A 127 -1.73 2.28 -1.36
CA THR A 127 -1.46 2.15 -2.80
C THR A 127 -1.62 0.71 -3.26
N ALA A 128 -1.06 -0.26 -2.52
CA ALA A 128 -1.16 -1.66 -2.86
C ALA A 128 -2.62 -2.15 -2.90
N ALA A 129 -3.41 -1.80 -1.87
CA ALA A 129 -4.83 -2.14 -1.79
C ALA A 129 -5.65 -1.47 -2.90
N ALA A 130 -5.39 -0.20 -3.20
CA ALA A 130 -6.07 0.50 -4.29
C ALA A 130 -5.79 -0.16 -5.65
N ILE A 131 -4.52 -0.47 -5.95
CA ILE A 131 -4.13 -1.15 -7.19
C ILE A 131 -4.75 -2.54 -7.29
N ALA A 132 -4.74 -3.31 -6.22
CA ALA A 132 -5.36 -4.63 -6.22
C ALA A 132 -6.86 -4.57 -6.50
N ARG A 133 -7.59 -3.68 -5.80
CA ARG A 133 -9.03 -3.48 -5.96
C ARG A 133 -9.42 -3.06 -7.38
N VAL A 134 -8.75 -2.07 -7.97
CA VAL A 134 -9.08 -1.63 -9.35
C VAL A 134 -8.77 -2.70 -10.40
N ASN A 135 -8.00 -3.74 -10.04
CA ASN A 135 -7.69 -4.88 -10.89
C ASN A 135 -8.52 -6.14 -10.56
N GLY A 136 -9.60 -5.98 -9.80
CA GLY A 136 -10.52 -7.06 -9.45
C GLY A 136 -10.01 -8.01 -8.38
N ALA A 137 -8.94 -7.65 -7.66
CA ALA A 137 -8.28 -8.46 -6.65
C ALA A 137 -8.42 -7.80 -5.26
N ALA A 138 -9.64 -7.44 -4.85
CA ALA A 138 -9.88 -6.65 -3.63
C ALA A 138 -9.26 -7.25 -2.36
N ASN A 139 -9.14 -8.58 -2.30
CA ASN A 139 -8.59 -9.31 -1.16
C ASN A 139 -7.09 -9.57 -1.27
N PHE A 140 -6.42 -9.14 -2.33
CA PHE A 140 -4.99 -9.42 -2.53
C PHE A 140 -4.16 -8.92 -1.34
N ARG A 141 -3.53 -9.86 -0.62
CA ARG A 141 -2.73 -9.58 0.56
C ARG A 141 -1.30 -9.27 0.13
N VAL A 142 -0.70 -8.34 0.85
CA VAL A 142 0.73 -8.02 0.76
C VAL A 142 1.35 -8.14 2.15
N VAL A 143 2.63 -8.44 2.17
CA VAL A 143 3.42 -8.60 3.40
C VAL A 143 4.00 -7.24 3.76
N ALA A 144 3.78 -6.79 4.99
CA ALA A 144 4.08 -5.42 5.40
C ALA A 144 5.36 -5.33 6.25
N ILE A 145 6.37 -4.58 5.79
CA ILE A 145 7.59 -4.33 6.59
C ILE A 145 7.78 -2.84 6.91
N GLY A 146 8.64 -2.53 7.89
CA GLY A 146 8.93 -1.14 8.27
C GLY A 146 9.54 -0.29 7.14
N HIS A 147 9.35 1.03 7.20
CA HIS A 147 9.90 2.01 6.25
C HIS A 147 10.78 3.03 7.01
N PRO A 148 11.82 3.63 6.39
CA PRO A 148 12.39 3.34 5.09
C PRO A 148 13.22 2.05 5.11
N VAL A 149 13.23 1.33 4.00
CA VAL A 149 13.99 0.07 3.88
C VAL A 149 15.47 0.36 3.65
N THR A 150 15.77 1.42 2.89
CA THR A 150 17.12 1.80 2.45
C THR A 150 18.08 2.22 3.57
N SER A 151 17.55 2.62 4.73
CA SER A 151 18.34 3.08 5.88
C SER A 151 18.46 2.05 7.00
N LYS A 152 17.91 0.84 6.81
CA LYS A 152 17.93 -0.19 7.85
C LYS A 152 19.31 -0.81 7.94
N ASP A 153 19.72 -1.09 9.17
CA ASP A 153 20.86 -1.95 9.42
C ASP A 153 20.49 -3.42 9.19
N GLU A 154 21.51 -4.27 9.21
CA GLU A 154 21.36 -5.71 8.98
C GLU A 154 20.46 -6.38 10.01
N ALA A 155 20.55 -5.99 11.28
CA ALA A 155 19.74 -6.56 12.35
C ALA A 155 18.24 -6.27 12.17
N ALA A 156 17.89 -5.04 11.79
CA ALA A 156 16.52 -4.66 11.48
C ALA A 156 15.99 -5.41 10.25
N LEU A 157 16.81 -5.57 9.20
CA LEU A 157 16.44 -6.33 8.00
C LEU A 157 16.22 -7.81 8.29
N LEU A 158 17.04 -8.42 9.16
CA LEU A 158 16.85 -9.79 9.61
C LEU A 158 15.55 -9.96 10.41
N ALA A 159 15.22 -9.00 11.28
CA ALA A 159 13.97 -9.00 12.02
C ALA A 159 12.74 -8.84 11.10
N ASP A 160 12.81 -7.96 10.09
CA ASP A 160 11.78 -7.85 9.06
C ASP A 160 11.65 -9.16 8.27
N ALA A 161 12.76 -9.77 7.86
CA ALA A 161 12.75 -11.02 7.09
C ALA A 161 12.08 -12.16 7.87
N ALA A 162 12.36 -12.27 9.18
CA ALA A 162 11.75 -13.27 10.04
C ALA A 162 10.23 -13.06 10.16
N THR A 163 9.79 -11.81 10.33
CA THR A 163 8.35 -11.46 10.40
C THR A 163 7.67 -11.72 9.07
N ALA A 164 8.29 -11.25 7.97
CA ALA A 164 7.80 -11.43 6.62
C ALA A 164 7.69 -12.91 6.24
N ALA A 165 8.62 -13.76 6.66
CA ALA A 165 8.57 -15.19 6.37
C ALA A 165 7.29 -15.87 6.91
N VAL A 166 6.82 -15.47 8.10
CA VAL A 166 5.58 -16.00 8.69
C VAL A 166 4.36 -15.58 7.86
N GLU A 167 4.27 -14.31 7.48
CA GLU A 167 3.15 -13.80 6.66
C GLU A 167 3.18 -14.36 5.24
N ILE A 168 4.39 -14.49 4.65
CA ILE A 168 4.61 -15.08 3.33
C ILE A 168 4.15 -16.53 3.33
N GLU A 169 4.54 -17.31 4.34
CA GLU A 169 4.10 -18.69 4.49
C GLU A 169 2.57 -18.78 4.50
N ASP A 170 1.91 -17.97 5.33
CA ASP A 170 0.46 -17.95 5.42
C ASP A 170 -0.21 -17.61 4.09
N ILE A 171 0.27 -16.60 3.37
CA ILE A 171 -0.27 -16.23 2.04
C ILE A 171 -0.06 -17.35 1.03
N LEU A 172 1.11 -17.97 1.02
CA LEU A 172 1.43 -19.03 0.05
C LEU A 172 0.64 -20.32 0.29
N LEU A 173 0.22 -20.59 1.53
CA LEU A 173 -0.53 -21.81 1.89
C LEU A 173 -2.04 -21.59 1.96
N ASN A 174 -2.49 -20.44 2.43
CA ASN A 174 -3.90 -20.14 2.71
C ASN A 174 -4.50 -19.11 1.75
N GLY A 175 -3.68 -18.45 0.93
CA GLY A 175 -4.09 -17.47 -0.07
C GLY A 175 -4.39 -16.08 0.48
N HIS A 176 -5.02 -15.28 -0.37
CA HIS A 176 -5.30 -13.87 -0.09
C HIS A 176 -6.62 -13.66 0.66
N GLY A 177 -7.43 -14.73 0.82
CA GLY A 177 -8.68 -14.76 1.58
C GLY A 177 -9.91 -14.82 0.68
N THR A 178 -11.01 -15.38 1.18
CA THR A 178 -12.31 -15.45 0.48
C THR A 178 -13.31 -14.56 1.17
N ASP A 179 -14.00 -13.69 0.43
CA ASP A 179 -15.08 -12.88 1.00
C ASP A 179 -16.17 -13.78 1.58
N SER A 180 -16.53 -13.54 2.84
CA SER A 180 -17.95 -13.38 3.14
C SER A 180 -18.36 -12.05 2.51
N GLU A 181 -19.11 -12.10 1.41
CA GLU A 181 -19.74 -10.93 0.82
C GLU A 181 -20.59 -10.21 1.90
N GLU A 182 -20.07 -9.13 2.49
CA GLU A 182 -20.93 -8.00 2.79
C GLU A 182 -20.89 -7.09 1.55
N PRO A 183 -22.05 -6.79 0.94
CA PRO A 183 -22.08 -5.98 -0.26
C PRO A 183 -21.59 -4.57 0.10
N VAL A 184 -20.42 -4.18 -0.42
CA VAL A 184 -20.07 -2.76 -0.51
C VAL A 184 -20.98 -2.18 -1.60
N SER A 185 -22.12 -1.66 -1.16
CA SER A 185 -23.11 -1.03 -2.03
C SER A 185 -22.46 0.13 -2.79
N ASP A 186 -22.73 0.20 -4.10
CA ASP A 186 -22.61 1.42 -4.89
C ASP A 186 -23.32 2.57 -4.16
N GLY A 187 -22.55 3.41 -3.47
CA GLY A 187 -23.10 4.50 -2.65
C GLY A 187 -22.12 5.03 -1.61
N ILE A 188 -21.43 6.11 -1.97
CA ILE A 188 -21.00 7.12 -1.01
C ILE A 188 -22.25 7.62 -0.26
N VAL A 189 -22.35 7.42 1.07
CA VAL A 189 -22.81 8.38 2.12
C VAL A 189 -22.43 7.81 3.52
N PRO A 190 -22.01 8.63 4.51
CA PRO A 190 -21.15 8.24 5.62
C PRO A 190 -21.87 7.70 6.88
N GLY A 191 -21.27 6.67 7.47
CA GLY A 191 -21.19 6.43 8.92
C GLY A 191 -19.70 6.26 9.25
N ARG A 192 -19.19 7.11 10.12
CA ARG A 192 -17.82 7.67 10.11
C ARG A 192 -16.70 6.71 10.56
N ASP A 193 -15.59 6.74 9.82
CA ASP A 193 -14.25 6.24 10.17
C ASP A 193 -13.50 7.40 10.85
N ASP A 194 -13.57 7.47 12.19
CA ASP A 194 -12.94 8.54 12.97
C ASP A 194 -11.42 8.56 12.81
N ASP A 195 -10.81 7.39 12.56
CA ASP A 195 -9.37 7.25 12.30
C ASP A 195 -8.97 7.93 10.97
N ALA A 196 -9.83 7.88 9.95
CA ALA A 196 -9.58 8.57 8.68
C ALA A 196 -9.68 10.10 8.81
N VAL A 197 -10.54 10.60 9.69
CA VAL A 197 -10.61 12.04 9.98
C VAL A 197 -9.36 12.47 10.74
N ASP A 198 -8.96 11.71 11.75
CA ASP A 198 -7.76 11.99 12.53
C ASP A 198 -6.48 11.93 11.68
N ALA A 199 -6.40 11.01 10.71
CA ALA A 199 -5.30 10.94 9.75
C ALA A 199 -5.20 12.21 8.89
N ILE A 200 -6.33 12.70 8.34
CA ILE A 200 -6.33 13.95 7.56
C ILE A 200 -5.94 15.13 8.45
N LEU A 201 -6.47 15.20 9.68
CA LEU A 201 -6.12 16.28 10.60
C LEU A 201 -4.66 16.22 11.04
N ALA A 202 -4.06 15.03 11.15
CA ALA A 202 -2.64 14.87 11.46
C ALA A 202 -1.73 15.44 10.35
N GLU A 203 -2.03 15.15 9.09
CA GLU A 203 -1.28 15.71 7.94
C GLU A 203 -1.34 17.24 7.91
N PHE A 204 -2.52 17.81 8.21
CA PHE A 204 -2.69 19.26 8.27
C PHE A 204 -2.03 19.88 9.50
N ARG A 205 -2.06 19.22 10.66
CA ARG A 205 -1.35 19.68 11.86
C ARG A 205 0.16 19.72 11.62
N GLU A 206 0.71 18.72 10.94
CA GLU A 206 2.13 18.71 10.58
C GLU A 206 2.48 19.85 9.62
N ALA A 207 1.62 20.13 8.63
CA ALA A 207 1.81 21.23 7.69
C ALA A 207 1.68 22.62 8.34
N LEU A 208 0.76 22.79 9.30
CA LEU A 208 0.43 24.08 9.93
C LEU A 208 1.28 24.39 11.18
N ASN A 209 1.93 23.39 11.77
CA ASN A 209 2.83 23.56 12.91
C ASN A 209 4.02 24.49 12.62
N ASN A 210 4.36 24.71 11.34
CA ASN A 210 5.40 25.67 10.95
C ASN A 210 4.97 27.14 11.14
N ASP A 211 3.66 27.41 11.25
CA ASP A 211 3.10 28.76 11.28
C ASP A 211 2.46 29.12 12.65
N GLY A 212 2.61 28.26 13.67
CA GLY A 212 2.04 28.46 15.01
C GLY A 212 0.50 28.39 15.08
N THR A 213 -0.13 27.85 14.02
CA THR A 213 -1.57 27.60 13.96
C THR A 213 -1.85 26.14 14.25
N GLU A 214 -2.72 25.87 15.22
CA GLU A 214 -3.17 24.52 15.55
C GLU A 214 -4.63 24.33 15.12
N ILE A 215 -4.92 23.17 14.54
CA ILE A 215 -6.29 22.75 14.20
C ILE A 215 -6.80 21.79 15.26
N LEU A 216 -7.83 22.24 15.97
CA LEU A 216 -8.58 21.45 16.92
C LEU A 216 -9.89 20.98 16.31
N LEU A 217 -10.26 19.75 16.64
CA LEU A 217 -11.53 19.18 16.28
C LEU A 217 -12.58 19.64 17.30
N SER A 218 -13.55 20.46 16.88
CA SER A 218 -14.52 21.09 17.79
C SER A 218 -15.89 20.40 17.79
N ARG A 219 -16.31 19.83 16.66
CA ARG A 219 -17.56 19.08 16.54
C ARG A 219 -17.46 17.99 15.48
N ILE A 220 -18.06 16.84 15.76
CA ILE A 220 -18.18 15.72 14.82
C ILE A 220 -19.66 15.34 14.72
N ALA A 221 -20.24 15.40 13.51
CA ALA A 221 -21.55 14.85 13.19
C ALA A 221 -21.48 14.00 11.89
N PRO A 222 -22.55 13.25 11.54
CA PRO A 222 -22.53 12.33 10.40
C PRO A 222 -22.22 12.96 9.03
N SER A 223 -22.64 14.21 8.83
CA SER A 223 -22.42 14.98 7.59
C SER A 223 -21.81 16.36 7.85
N GLU A 224 -21.35 16.62 9.07
CA GLU A 224 -20.88 17.93 9.50
C GLU A 224 -19.62 17.77 10.35
N LEU A 225 -18.64 18.62 10.09
CA LEU A 225 -17.39 18.67 10.85
C LEU A 225 -17.10 20.09 11.29
N GLY A 226 -17.08 20.30 12.60
CA GLY A 226 -16.59 21.52 13.22
C GLY A 226 -15.10 21.41 13.48
N LEU A 227 -14.33 22.32 12.88
CA LEU A 227 -12.92 22.52 13.15
C LEU A 227 -12.70 23.90 13.74
N LYS A 228 -11.70 24.02 14.61
CA LYS A 228 -11.36 25.25 15.28
C LYS A 228 -9.87 25.55 15.08
N LEU A 229 -9.58 26.74 14.56
CA LEU A 229 -8.22 27.25 14.50
C LEU A 229 -7.89 27.98 15.80
N VAL A 230 -6.77 27.60 16.43
CA VAL A 230 -6.23 28.30 17.61
C VAL A 230 -4.76 28.65 17.36
N THR A 231 -4.26 29.69 18.00
CA THR A 231 -2.83 30.03 18.00
C THR A 231 -2.15 29.49 19.25
N SER A 232 -1.00 28.84 19.07
CA SER A 232 -0.16 28.37 20.16
C SER A 232 0.99 29.36 20.41
N GLY A 233 0.80 30.27 21.37
CA GLY A 233 1.84 31.20 21.81
C GLY A 233 2.12 32.38 20.86
N ALA A 234 3.32 32.97 20.96
CA ALA A 234 3.69 34.24 20.32
C ALA A 234 3.93 34.14 18.80
N ALA A 235 2.94 33.68 18.06
CA ALA A 235 2.94 33.69 16.59
C ALA A 235 2.78 35.13 16.06
N CYS A 236 3.59 35.48 15.06
CA CYS A 236 3.51 36.76 14.35
C CYS A 236 2.22 36.80 13.52
N SER A 237 1.40 37.84 13.68
CA SER A 237 0.12 38.00 12.97
C SER A 237 0.25 37.97 11.44
N ASP A 238 1.44 38.26 10.90
CA ASP A 238 1.72 38.31 9.47
C ASP A 238 2.24 36.97 8.90
N CYS A 239 2.54 35.99 9.76
CA CYS A 239 3.01 34.65 9.37
C CYS A 239 1.91 33.60 9.40
N VAL A 240 0.68 33.99 9.72
CA VAL A 240 -0.45 33.10 9.89
C VAL A 240 -1.21 32.98 8.57
N MET A 241 -1.35 31.76 8.06
CA MET A 241 -2.14 31.51 6.86
C MET A 241 -3.59 32.04 7.01
N PRO A 242 -4.12 32.78 6.01
CA PRO A 242 -5.49 33.27 6.03
C PRO A 242 -6.50 32.13 6.20
N THR A 243 -7.53 32.35 7.01
CA THR A 243 -8.61 31.39 7.29
C THR A 243 -9.19 30.78 6.01
N ALA A 244 -9.44 31.62 5.00
CA ALA A 244 -10.03 31.21 3.72
C ALA A 244 -9.12 30.24 2.94
N ALA A 245 -7.79 30.35 3.06
CA ALA A 245 -6.87 29.44 2.41
C ALA A 245 -6.87 28.07 3.12
N ILE A 246 -6.86 28.06 4.45
CA ILE A 246 -6.95 26.85 5.27
C ILE A 246 -8.27 26.13 5.02
N GLU A 247 -9.38 26.88 5.00
CA GLU A 247 -10.71 26.34 4.73
C GLU A 247 -10.78 25.68 3.34
N ALA A 248 -10.23 26.33 2.30
CA ALA A 248 -10.20 25.78 0.95
C ALA A 248 -9.38 24.49 0.86
N MET A 249 -8.24 24.43 1.54
CA MET A 249 -7.39 23.23 1.58
C MET A 249 -8.08 22.07 2.30
N LEU A 250 -8.67 22.33 3.47
CA LEU A 250 -9.43 21.33 4.23
C LEU A 250 -10.64 20.85 3.43
N ARG A 251 -11.42 21.76 2.86
CA ARG A 251 -12.57 21.42 2.02
C ARG A 251 -12.17 20.54 0.85
N SER A 252 -11.06 20.86 0.18
CA SER A 252 -10.53 20.04 -0.92
C SER A 252 -10.10 18.63 -0.46
N ALA A 253 -9.40 18.52 0.68
CA ALA A 253 -8.95 17.24 1.22
C ALA A 253 -10.13 16.37 1.68
N PHE A 254 -11.10 16.95 2.38
CA PHE A 254 -12.30 16.26 2.84
C PHE A 254 -13.21 15.84 1.68
N GLN A 255 -13.40 16.70 0.67
CA GLN A 255 -14.14 16.34 -0.54
C GLN A 255 -13.46 15.20 -1.30
N ALA A 256 -12.13 15.22 -1.41
CA ALA A 256 -11.37 14.15 -2.07
C ALA A 256 -11.51 12.80 -1.35
N ARG A 257 -11.62 12.81 -0.01
CA ARG A 257 -11.68 11.58 0.80
C ARG A 257 -13.09 11.05 1.06
N PHE A 258 -14.05 11.95 1.27
CA PHE A 258 -15.41 11.61 1.74
C PHE A 258 -16.52 11.96 0.74
N GLY A 259 -16.19 12.59 -0.39
CA GLY A 259 -17.16 12.97 -1.42
C GLY A 259 -17.96 14.23 -1.08
N PRO A 260 -18.94 14.62 -1.93
CA PRO A 260 -19.62 15.91 -1.88
C PRO A 260 -20.66 16.07 -0.74
N GLY A 261 -20.67 15.19 0.26
CA GLY A 261 -21.70 15.14 1.32
C GLY A 261 -21.25 15.60 2.72
N VAL A 262 -20.01 16.07 2.87
CA VAL A 262 -19.47 16.53 4.17
C VAL A 262 -19.42 18.05 4.19
N GLU A 263 -20.22 18.64 5.07
CA GLU A 263 -20.18 20.07 5.38
C GLU A 263 -19.07 20.34 6.41
N LEU A 264 -18.25 21.35 6.12
CA LEU A 264 -17.16 21.79 6.98
C LEU A 264 -17.50 23.15 7.57
N GLU A 265 -17.56 23.22 8.89
CA GLU A 265 -17.67 24.46 9.64
C GLU A 265 -16.31 24.76 10.27
N LEU A 266 -15.66 25.84 9.85
CA LEU A 266 -14.38 26.29 10.40
C LEU A 266 -14.60 27.53 11.25
N THR A 267 -14.32 27.42 12.56
CA THR A 267 -14.29 28.57 13.47
C THR A 267 -12.85 29.03 13.66
N ASP A 268 -12.60 30.33 13.51
CA ASP A 268 -11.28 30.91 13.67
C ASP A 268 -11.24 31.78 14.93
N ASP A 269 -10.57 31.30 15.97
CA ASP A 269 -10.38 32.00 17.24
C ASP A 269 -9.04 32.77 17.30
N ARG A 270 -8.35 32.91 16.15
CA ARG A 270 -7.12 33.70 16.05
C ARG A 270 -7.38 35.21 16.03
N ILE A 271 -8.66 35.63 15.97
CA ILE A 271 -9.12 37.03 15.85
C ILE A 271 -10.04 37.39 17.03
#